data_AF-A0A2R4FUB0-F1
#
_entry.id   AF-A0A2R4FUB0-F1
#
_cell.length_a   1.000
_cell.length_b   1.000
_cell.length_c   1.000
_cell.angle_alpha   90.00
_cell.angle_beta   90.00
_cell.angle_gamma   90.00
#
_symmetry.space_group_name_H-M   'P 1'
#
loop_
_entity.id
_entity.type
_entity.pdbx_description
1 polymer ?
#
loop_
_entity_poly.entity_id
_entity_poly.type
_entity_poly.pdbx_seq_one_letter_code
_entity_poly.pdbx_strand_id
1 'polypeptide(L)' 'MIRLPATSADLAGAVELAYALARSIGFLPEIEAGRATVCAEDAPHVHHRVCCDLLLPGGRRCASRADHDGPCAAEPAD' A
#
# COMPACT_ATOMS: atom_id res chain seq x y z
N MET A 1 -13.36 -8.05 3.08
CA MET A 1 -11.88 -7.90 3.04
C MET A 1 -11.35 -9.00 2.14
N ILE A 2 -10.61 -8.65 1.09
CA ILE A 2 -9.90 -9.63 0.26
C ILE A 2 -8.49 -9.77 0.85
N ARG A 3 -8.06 -11.01 1.07
CA ARG A 3 -6.68 -11.34 1.48
C ARG A 3 -6.04 -12.15 0.38
N LEU A 4 -4.83 -11.79 0.00
CA LEU A 4 -4.06 -12.45 -1.05
C LEU A 4 -2.78 -13.01 -0.39
N PRO A 5 -2.75 -14.30 -0.03
CA PRO A 5 -1.54 -14.93 0.48
C PRO A 5 -0.44 -14.88 -0.59
N ALA A 6 0.77 -14.53 -0.18
CA ALA A 6 1.94 -14.50 -1.03
C ALA A 6 3.20 -14.78 -0.19
N THR A 7 4.23 -15.30 -0.84
CA THR A 7 5.53 -15.55 -0.21
C THR A 7 6.46 -14.36 -0.49
N SER A 8 7.14 -13.88 0.54
CA SER A 8 8.22 -12.90 0.45
C SER A 8 9.36 -13.33 1.35
N ALA A 9 10.59 -12.92 1.02
CA ALA A 9 11.76 -13.18 1.85
C ALA A 9 11.71 -12.40 3.17
N ASP A 10 11.15 -11.20 3.14
CA ASP A 10 11.03 -10.31 4.30
C ASP A 10 9.83 -9.35 4.16
N LEU A 11 9.63 -8.52 5.19
CA LEU A 11 8.56 -7.52 5.22
C LEU A 11 8.73 -6.45 4.13
N ALA A 12 9.95 -6.02 3.83
CA ALA A 12 10.20 -4.98 2.84
C ALA A 12 9.77 -5.43 1.45
N GLY A 13 10.17 -6.65 1.05
CA GLY A 13 9.72 -7.28 -0.19
C GLY A 13 8.21 -7.53 -0.23
N ALA A 14 7.58 -7.82 0.91
CA ALA A 14 6.14 -7.99 0.99
C ALA A 14 5.41 -6.65 0.75
N VAL A 15 5.90 -5.56 1.35
CA VAL A 15 5.39 -4.21 1.11
C VAL A 15 5.60 -3.79 -0.34
N GLU A 16 6.75 -4.09 -0.95
CA GLU A 16 7.04 -3.82 -2.36
C GLU A 16 6.07 -4.53 -3.31
N LEU A 17 5.89 -5.84 -3.13
CA LEU A 17 4.95 -6.63 -3.92
C LEU A 17 3.52 -6.10 -3.77
N ALA A 18 3.09 -5.86 -2.52
CA ALA A 18 1.76 -5.35 -2.26
C ALA A 18 1.54 -3.95 -2.85
N TYR A 19 2.58 -3.10 -2.87
CA TYR A 19 2.53 -1.77 -3.49
C TYR A 19 2.38 -1.87 -5.01
N ALA A 20 3.15 -2.75 -5.66
CA ALA A 20 3.02 -3.00 -7.09
C ALA A 20 1.63 -3.53 -7.47
N LEU A 21 1.06 -4.42 -6.65
CA LEU A 21 -0.32 -4.91 -6.80
C LEU A 21 -1.32 -3.77 -6.64
N ALA A 22 -1.19 -2.95 -5.59
CA ALA A 22 -2.06 -1.82 -5.35
C ALA A 22 -2.07 -0.82 -6.51
N ARG A 23 -0.91 -0.54 -7.13
CA ARG A 23 -0.82 0.28 -8.35
C ARG A 23 -1.49 -0.39 -9.55
N SER A 24 -1.28 -1.70 -9.72
CA SER A 24 -1.82 -2.46 -10.86
C SER A 24 -3.35 -2.56 -10.85
N ILE A 25 -3.98 -2.55 -9.67
CA ILE A 25 -5.44 -2.68 -9.52
C ILE A 25 -6.13 -1.37 -9.10
N GLY A 26 -5.38 -0.30 -8.86
CA GLY A 26 -5.90 0.98 -8.36
C GLY A 26 -6.83 1.71 -9.32
N PHE A 27 -6.93 1.25 -10.58
CA PHE A 27 -7.91 1.76 -11.55
C PHE A 27 -9.35 1.27 -11.28
N LEU A 28 -9.52 0.25 -10.44
CA LEU A 28 -10.84 -0.29 -10.09
C LEU A 28 -11.47 0.56 -8.97
N PRO A 29 -12.58 1.29 -9.24
CA PRO A 29 -13.18 2.19 -8.27
C PRO A 29 -13.77 1.49 -7.04
N GLU A 30 -14.01 0.18 -7.13
CA GLU A 30 -14.51 -0.65 -6.03
C GLU A 30 -13.42 -1.00 -5.00
N ILE A 31 -12.13 -0.79 -5.33
CA ILE A 31 -10.98 -1.18 -4.50
C ILE A 31 -10.27 0.06 -3.97
N GLU A 32 -10.28 0.22 -2.64
CA GLU A 32 -9.48 1.24 -1.96
C GLU A 32 -8.01 0.78 -1.82
N ALA A 33 -7.32 0.65 -2.96
CA ALA A 33 -5.97 0.08 -3.03
C ALA A 33 -4.94 0.85 -2.18
N GLY A 34 -5.13 2.17 -2.01
CA GLY A 34 -4.31 3.01 -1.14
C GLY A 34 -4.38 2.67 0.36
N ARG A 35 -5.30 1.77 0.76
CA ARG A 35 -5.39 1.26 2.14
C ARG A 35 -4.95 -0.20 2.27
N ALA A 36 -4.27 -0.74 1.26
CA ALA A 36 -3.66 -2.05 1.36
C ALA A 36 -2.72 -2.13 2.58
N THR A 37 -2.74 -3.29 3.24
CA THR A 37 -1.83 -3.61 4.34
C THR A 37 -1.25 -5.00 4.10
N VAL A 38 -0.05 -5.23 4.63
CA VAL A 38 0.55 -6.57 4.72
C VAL A 38 0.58 -7.01 6.17
N CYS A 39 0.48 -8.31 6.38
CA CYS A 39 0.61 -8.95 7.68
C CYS A 39 1.21 -10.33 7.48
N ALA A 40 1.93 -10.82 8.49
CA ALA A 40 2.36 -12.21 8.49
C ALA A 40 1.14 -13.13 8.72
N GLU A 41 1.17 -14.34 8.16
CA GLU A 41 0.06 -15.28 8.25
C GLU A 41 -0.21 -15.74 9.68
N ASP A 42 0.86 -15.90 10.46
CA ASP A 42 0.85 -16.25 11.88
C ASP A 42 0.56 -15.05 12.81
N ALA A 43 0.68 -13.82 12.31
CA ALA A 43 0.37 -12.59 13.03
C ALA A 43 -0.61 -11.69 12.26
N PRO A 44 -1.84 -12.15 11.96
CA PRO A 44 -2.78 -11.44 11.09
C PRO A 44 -3.33 -10.13 11.67
N HIS A 45 -3.07 -9.86 12.96
CA HIS A 45 -3.46 -8.65 13.67
C HIS A 45 -2.39 -7.54 13.59
N VAL A 46 -1.18 -7.86 13.14
CA VAL A 46 -0.09 -6.90 12.94
C VAL A 46 -0.12 -6.44 11.49
N HIS A 47 -0.58 -5.22 11.25
CA HIS A 47 -0.72 -4.64 9.93
C HIS A 47 0.39 -3.63 9.65
N HIS A 48 1.08 -3.81 8.53
CA HIS A 48 2.01 -2.83 7.98
C HIS A 48 1.35 -2.13 6.80
N ARG A 49 1.44 -0.81 6.75
CA ARG A 49 0.87 -0.02 5.65
C ARG A 49 1.69 -0.23 4.38
N VAL A 50 1.00 -0.29 3.25
CA VAL A 50 1.64 -0.40 1.93
C VAL A 50 1.87 0.97 1.31
N CYS A 51 0.88 1.85 1.41
CA CYS A 51 0.93 3.22 0.92
C CYS A 51 1.03 4.22 2.08
N CYS A 52 1.57 5.40 1.77
CA CYS A 52 1.55 6.54 2.68
C CYS A 52 0.10 6.93 3.01
N ASP A 53 -0.19 7.19 4.28
CA ASP A 53 -1.55 7.45 4.76
C ASP A 53 -1.87 8.94 4.91
N LEU A 54 -0.92 9.82 4.58
CA LEU A 54 -1.12 11.26 4.66
C LEU A 54 -2.28 11.71 3.76
N LEU A 55 -3.23 12.43 4.36
CA LEU A 55 -4.30 13.11 3.65
C LEU A 55 -3.77 14.42 3.06
N LEU A 56 -3.88 14.55 1.75
CA LEU A 56 -3.47 15.73 1.00
C LEU A 56 -4.62 16.75 0.91
N PRO A 57 -4.30 18.03 0.62
CA PRO A 57 -5.32 19.00 0.23
C PRO A 57 -6.21 18.45 -0.89
N GLY A 58 -7.52 18.54 -0.73
CA GLY A 58 -8.50 17.91 -1.65
C GLY A 58 -8.93 16.50 -1.23
N GLY A 59 -8.48 15.99 -0.08
CA GLY A 59 -9.02 14.78 0.56
C GLY A 59 -8.51 13.46 0.00
N ARG A 60 -7.61 13.49 -1.00
CA ARG A 60 -6.94 12.29 -1.51
C ARG A 60 -5.78 11.89 -0.58
N ARG A 61 -5.48 10.60 -0.50
CA ARG A 61 -4.27 10.12 0.18
C ARG A 61 -3.06 10.21 -0.74
N CYS A 62 -1.88 10.26 -0.14
CA CYS A 62 -0.64 10.08 -0.88
C CYS A 62 -0.62 8.71 -1.58
N ALA A 63 -0.19 8.68 -2.85
CA ALA A 63 -0.12 7.46 -3.65
C ALA A 63 1.26 6.77 -3.59
N SER A 64 2.23 7.38 -2.92
CA SER A 64 3.57 6.81 -2.73
C SER A 64 3.58 5.65 -1.73
N ARG A 65 4.62 4.83 -1.79
CA ARG A 65 4.87 3.74 -0.83
C ARG A 65 4.94 4.28 0.61
N ALA A 66 4.57 3.47 1.60
CA ALA A 66 4.82 3.80 2.99
C ALA A 66 6.31 4.13 3.22
N ASP A 67 6.59 5.10 4.08
CA ASP A 67 7.94 5.58 4.41
C ASP A 67 8.78 6.03 3.20
N HIS A 68 8.12 6.52 2.14
CA HIS A 68 8.82 7.06 0.99
C HIS A 68 9.60 8.35 1.33
N ASP A 69 10.71 8.55 0.63
CA ASP A 69 11.41 9.83 0.62
C ASP A 69 10.67 10.86 -0.26
N GLY A 70 10.94 12.13 -0.02
CA GLY A 70 10.38 13.23 -0.80
C GLY A 70 8.96 13.66 -0.39
N PRO A 71 8.41 14.69 -1.03
CA PRO A 71 7.11 15.25 -0.66
C PRO A 71 5.97 14.29 -1.00
N CYS A 72 4.94 14.25 -0.15
CA CYS A 72 3.74 13.48 -0.45
C CYS A 72 3.00 14.08 -1.66
N ALA A 73 2.60 13.21 -2.58
CA ALA A 73 1.85 13.56 -3.77
C ALA A 73 0.68 12.60 -4.00
N ALA A 74 -0.36 13.10 -4.67
CA ALA A 74 -1.56 12.31 -4.97
C ALA A 74 -1.35 11.32 -6.13
N GLU A 75 -0.24 11.48 -6.85
CA GLU A 75 0.26 10.57 -7.86
C GLU A 75 1.70 10.22 -7.46
N PRO A 76 2.13 8.96 -7.61
CA PRO A 76 3.50 8.58 -7.29
C PRO A 76 4.46 9.29 -8.25
N ALA A 77 5.62 9.73 -7.75
CA ALA A 77 6.72 10.13 -8.64
C ALA A 77 7.16 8.89 -9.44
N ASP A 78 7.24 9.02 -10.77
CA ASP A 78 7.74 7.96 -11.66
C ASP A 78 9.20 7.60 -11.37
#